data_AF-A0A136Q2R4-F1
#
_entry.id   AF-A0A136Q2R4-F1
#
_cell.length_a   1.000
_cell.length_b   1.000
_cell.length_c   1.000
_cell.angle_alpha   90.00
_cell.angle_beta   90.00
_cell.angle_gamma   90.00
#
_symmetry.space_group_name_H-M   'P 1'
#
loop_
_entity.id
_entity.type
_entity.pdbx_description
1 polymer ?
#
loop_
_entity_poly.entity_id
_entity_poly.type
_entity_poly.pdbx_seq_one_letter_code
_entity_poly.pdbx_strand_id
1 'polypeptide(L)'
;MLVSKRLFSLNELNEAIRSVIRGVEREKKLDDEQMYRIRLVLSELVVNIFKYSDANEVKLQAEYGKDRLHIVLADNGSGFETGPVVARNVTSGELLMHENGRGVYLVKMMTDSFHYSENGNTVDVTLKL
;
A
#
# COMPACT_ATOMS: atom_id res chain seq x y z
N MET A 1 -10.53 -16.42 27.46
CA MET A 1 -9.31 -17.06 26.94
C MET A 1 -8.75 -16.14 25.87
N LEU A 2 -7.65 -15.45 26.19
CA LEU A 2 -7.03 -14.50 25.27
C LEU A 2 -6.21 -15.29 24.25
N VAL A 3 -6.56 -15.21 22.97
CA VAL A 3 -5.73 -15.73 21.87
C VAL A 3 -5.15 -14.52 21.17
N SER A 4 -3.85 -14.27 21.35
CA SER A 4 -3.11 -13.29 20.55
C SER A 4 -2.66 -13.95 19.25
N LYS A 5 -3.00 -13.37 18.10
CA LYS A 5 -2.46 -13.79 16.80
C LYS A 5 -1.59 -12.67 16.23
N ARG A 6 -0.39 -13.03 15.79
CA ARG A 6 0.62 -12.16 15.17
C ARG A 6 0.25 -11.96 13.69
N LEU A 7 0.26 -10.73 13.16
CA LEU A 7 0.27 -10.49 11.70
C LEU A 7 1.72 -10.38 11.18
N PHE A 8 2.10 -10.73 9.94
CA PHE A 8 1.62 -11.67 8.91
C PHE A 8 2.88 -11.99 8.06
N SER A 9 3.07 -13.22 7.64
CA SER A 9 4.26 -13.69 6.92
C SER A 9 4.38 -13.12 5.49
N LEU A 10 5.58 -13.18 4.89
CA LEU A 10 5.80 -12.92 3.45
C LEU A 10 4.82 -13.69 2.56
N ASN A 11 4.35 -14.86 3.00
CA ASN A 11 3.40 -15.67 2.26
C ASN A 11 2.02 -15.01 2.19
N GLU A 12 1.55 -14.40 3.28
CA GLU A 12 0.23 -13.75 3.30
C GLU A 12 0.20 -12.47 2.48
N LEU A 13 1.30 -11.69 2.46
CA LEU A 13 1.47 -10.57 1.52
C LEU A 13 1.38 -11.05 0.07
N ASN A 14 2.13 -12.10 -0.26
CA ASN A 14 2.13 -12.67 -1.61
C ASN A 14 0.76 -13.21 -2.03
N GLU A 15 0.01 -13.83 -1.12
CA GLU A 15 -1.36 -14.26 -1.37
C GLU A 15 -2.33 -13.10 -1.57
N ALA A 16 -2.22 -12.04 -0.76
CA ALA A 16 -3.04 -10.84 -0.91
C ALA A 16 -2.84 -10.19 -2.30
N ILE A 17 -1.58 -10.01 -2.70
CA ILE A 17 -1.21 -9.51 -4.03
C ILE A 17 -1.79 -10.40 -5.14
N ARG A 18 -1.61 -11.73 -5.03
CA ARG A 18 -2.19 -12.68 -6.00
C ARG A 18 -3.71 -12.60 -6.06
N SER A 19 -4.38 -12.40 -4.93
CA SER A 19 -5.83 -12.29 -4.86
C SER A 19 -6.33 -11.03 -5.57
N VAL A 20 -5.67 -9.89 -5.37
CA VAL A 20 -6.00 -8.62 -6.06
C VAL A 20 -5.80 -8.77 -7.57
N ILE A 21 -4.65 -9.27 -8.02
CA ILE A 21 -4.35 -9.47 -9.45
C ILE A 21 -5.40 -10.39 -10.09
N ARG A 22 -5.66 -11.56 -9.48
CA ARG A 22 -6.68 -12.50 -9.98
C ARG A 22 -8.08 -11.90 -9.99
N GLY A 23 -8.40 -11.00 -9.06
CA GLY A 23 -9.67 -10.28 -9.01
C GLY A 23 -9.85 -9.41 -10.25
N VAL A 24 -8.83 -8.62 -10.58
CA VAL A 24 -8.82 -7.77 -11.78
C VAL A 24 -8.83 -8.60 -13.07
N GLU A 25 -8.06 -9.68 -13.12
CA GLU A 25 -7.95 -10.56 -14.30
C GLU A 25 -9.25 -11.27 -14.68
N ARG A 26 -10.26 -11.29 -13.80
CA ARG A 26 -11.62 -11.74 -14.15
C ARG A 26 -12.31 -10.81 -15.13
N GLU A 27 -11.91 -9.54 -15.20
CA GLU A 27 -12.55 -8.51 -16.00
C GLU A 27 -11.62 -7.91 -17.06
N LYS A 28 -10.30 -7.83 -16.80
CA LYS A 28 -9.31 -7.25 -17.70
C LYS A 28 -7.99 -8.01 -17.65
N LYS A 29 -7.43 -8.35 -18.82
CA LYS A 29 -6.06 -8.87 -18.90
C LYS A 29 -5.07 -7.77 -18.52
N LEU A 30 -4.22 -8.07 -17.55
CA LEU A 30 -3.15 -7.16 -17.13
C LEU A 30 -1.89 -7.40 -17.97
N ASP A 31 -1.20 -6.30 -18.30
CA ASP A 31 0.16 -6.35 -18.82
C ASP A 31 1.20 -6.36 -17.69
N ASP A 32 2.46 -6.54 -18.06
CA ASP A 32 3.57 -6.65 -17.10
C ASP A 32 3.75 -5.39 -16.26
N GLU A 33 3.49 -4.21 -16.84
CA GLU A 33 3.61 -2.92 -16.15
C GLU A 33 2.51 -2.75 -15.10
N GLN A 34 1.26 -3.03 -15.45
CA GLN A 34 0.12 -2.98 -14.54
C GLN A 34 0.29 -3.98 -13.38
N MET A 35 0.71 -5.22 -13.68
CA MET A 35 1.01 -6.22 -12.65
C MET A 35 2.13 -5.75 -11.72
N TYR A 36 3.19 -5.17 -12.28
CA TYR A 36 4.31 -4.63 -11.51
C TYR A 36 3.86 -3.49 -10.59
N ARG A 37 3.07 -2.53 -11.12
CA ARG A 37 2.52 -1.40 -10.34
C ARG A 37 1.71 -1.90 -9.15
N ILE A 38 0.80 -2.86 -9.35
CA ILE A 38 -0.02 -3.45 -8.27
C ILE A 38 0.87 -4.09 -7.20
N ARG A 39 1.86 -4.89 -7.60
CA ARG A 39 2.79 -5.56 -6.69
C ARG A 39 3.60 -4.57 -5.86
N LEU A 40 4.17 -3.56 -6.53
CA LEU A 40 5.01 -2.56 -5.89
C LEU A 40 4.19 -1.74 -4.88
N VAL A 41 3.02 -1.24 -5.28
CA VAL A 41 2.15 -0.45 -4.41
C VAL A 41 1.76 -1.25 -3.16
N LEU A 42 1.22 -2.46 -3.31
CA LEU A 42 0.82 -3.29 -2.17
C LEU A 42 2.01 -3.64 -1.25
N SER A 43 3.18 -3.92 -1.83
CA SER A 43 4.37 -4.25 -1.04
C SER A 43 4.83 -3.07 -0.19
N GLU A 44 4.91 -1.87 -0.78
CA GLU A 44 5.33 -0.66 -0.07
C GLU A 44 4.33 -0.25 1.01
N LEU A 45 3.02 -0.35 0.73
CA LEU A 45 1.97 -0.04 1.72
C LEU A 45 2.04 -0.99 2.93
N VAL A 46 2.20 -2.29 2.70
CA VAL A 46 2.32 -3.28 3.79
C VAL A 46 3.64 -3.13 4.55
N VAL A 47 4.75 -2.85 3.86
CA VAL A 47 6.04 -2.57 4.50
C VAL A 47 5.96 -1.34 5.39
N ASN A 48 5.22 -0.30 5.00
CA ASN A 48 5.02 0.88 5.85
C ASN A 48 4.30 0.51 7.15
N ILE A 49 3.26 -0.33 7.09
CA ILE A 49 2.58 -0.81 8.30
C ILE A 49 3.56 -1.58 9.18
N PHE A 50 4.33 -2.52 8.63
CA PHE A 50 5.28 -3.31 9.42
C PHE A 50 6.41 -2.49 10.06
N LYS A 51 6.81 -1.39 9.41
CA LYS A 51 7.92 -0.54 9.91
C LYS A 51 7.45 0.48 10.94
N TYR A 52 6.25 1.02 10.78
CA TYR A 52 5.84 2.23 11.49
C TYR A 52 4.57 2.06 12.34
N SER A 53 3.81 0.99 12.15
CA SER A 53 2.61 0.72 12.92
C SER A 53 2.87 -0.30 14.04
N ASP A 54 2.22 -0.08 15.18
CA ASP A 54 2.07 -1.03 16.28
C ASP A 54 0.83 -1.94 16.11
N ALA A 55 0.21 -1.91 14.94
CA ALA A 55 -0.96 -2.71 14.61
C ALA A 55 -0.75 -4.21 14.77
N ASN A 56 -1.83 -4.87 15.17
CA ASN A 56 -1.94 -6.33 15.20
C ASN A 56 -3.06 -6.85 14.30
N GLU A 57 -3.76 -5.97 13.57
CA GLU A 57 -4.76 -6.28 12.55
C GLU A 57 -4.57 -5.36 11.33
N VAL A 58 -4.61 -5.95 10.13
CA VAL A 58 -4.57 -5.21 8.86
C VAL A 58 -5.69 -5.70 7.97
N LYS A 59 -6.45 -4.77 7.40
CA LYS A 59 -7.55 -5.02 6.48
C LYS A 59 -7.24 -4.45 5.12
N LEU A 60 -7.18 -5.31 4.11
CA LEU A 60 -7.07 -4.95 2.70
C LEU A 60 -8.43 -5.04 2.03
N GLN A 61 -8.84 -3.98 1.35
CA GLN A 61 -9.99 -3.95 0.45
C GLN A 61 -9.51 -3.52 -0.93
N ALA A 62 -10.01 -4.16 -1.98
CA ALA A 62 -9.68 -3.85 -3.35
C ALA A 62 -10.91 -3.99 -4.24
N GLU A 63 -11.22 -2.96 -5.00
CA GLU A 63 -12.35 -2.90 -5.91
C GLU A 63 -11.87 -2.50 -7.30
N TYR A 64 -12.24 -3.28 -8.31
CA TYR A 64 -11.94 -2.97 -9.70
C TYR A 64 -13.22 -2.62 -10.46
N GLY A 65 -13.15 -1.55 -11.26
CA GLY A 65 -14.26 -1.16 -12.13
C GLY A 65 -13.92 0.10 -12.91
N LYS A 66 -14.52 0.24 -14.10
CA LYS A 66 -14.28 1.39 -15.00
C LYS A 66 -12.79 1.67 -15.26
N ASP A 67 -12.00 0.62 -15.47
CA ASP A 67 -10.54 0.71 -15.76
C ASP A 67 -9.73 1.28 -14.57
N ARG A 68 -10.27 1.16 -13.35
CA ARG A 68 -9.64 1.65 -12.13
C ARG A 68 -9.66 0.57 -11.05
N LEU A 69 -8.51 0.37 -10.42
CA LEU A 69 -8.35 -0.41 -9.21
C LEU A 69 -8.22 0.54 -8.02
N HIS A 70 -9.22 0.50 -7.14
CA HIS A 70 -9.22 1.21 -5.86
C HIS A 70 -8.78 0.24 -4.76
N ILE A 71 -7.81 0.65 -3.96
CA ILE A 71 -7.26 -0.15 -2.86
C ILE A 71 -7.32 0.67 -1.59
N VAL A 72 -7.88 0.09 -0.53
CA VAL A 72 -7.87 0.64 0.82
C VAL A 72 -7.18 -0.34 1.73
N LEU A 73 -6.13 0.11 2.41
CA LEU A 73 -5.43 -0.65 3.44
C LEU A 73 -5.57 0.09 4.76
N ALA A 74 -6.14 -0.57 5.76
CA ALA A 74 -6.36 -0.01 7.09
C ALA A 74 -5.75 -0.92 8.14
N ASP A 75 -5.08 -0.34 9.13
CA ASP A 75 -4.54 -1.04 10.28
C ASP A 75 -5.13 -0.50 11.59
N ASN A 76 -5.09 -1.33 12.65
CA ASN A 76 -5.63 -0.95 13.96
C ASN A 76 -4.59 -0.32 14.90
N GLY A 77 -3.45 0.12 14.37
CA GLY A 77 -2.41 0.76 15.14
C GLY A 77 -2.74 2.22 15.47
N SER A 78 -1.85 2.82 16.24
CA SER A 78 -1.87 4.25 16.61
C SER A 78 -1.73 5.20 15.41
N GLY A 79 -1.29 4.67 14.26
CA GLY A 79 -1.05 5.42 13.04
C GLY A 79 0.28 6.19 13.08
N PHE A 80 0.56 6.99 12.05
CA PHE A 80 1.82 7.76 11.97
C PHE A 80 1.57 9.17 11.45
N GLU A 81 2.46 10.11 11.79
CA GLU A 81 2.37 11.48 11.29
C GLU A 81 2.59 11.54 9.77
N THR A 82 1.50 11.67 9.02
CA THR A 82 1.49 11.65 7.55
C THR A 82 2.05 12.94 6.95
N GLY A 83 1.87 14.07 7.63
CA GLY A 83 2.27 15.41 7.16
C GLY A 83 3.74 15.50 6.74
N PRO A 84 4.71 15.21 7.63
CA PRO A 84 6.13 15.26 7.28
C PRO A 84 6.56 14.24 6.21
N VAL A 85 5.87 13.10 6.10
CA VAL A 85 6.20 12.03 5.15
C VAL A 85 5.67 12.32 3.74
N VAL A 86 4.45 12.88 3.64
CA VAL A 86 3.80 13.24 2.37
C VAL A 86 4.30 14.58 1.81
N ALA A 87 4.66 15.52 2.69
CA ALA A 87 5.19 16.83 2.31
C ALA A 87 6.66 16.82 1.87
N ARG A 88 7.38 15.71 2.09
CA ARG A 88 8.75 15.53 1.59
C ARG A 88 8.73 15.50 0.07
N ASN A 89 9.16 16.60 -0.56
CA ASN A 89 9.52 16.61 -1.98
C ASN A 89 10.79 15.76 -2.16
N VAL A 90 10.62 14.47 -2.47
CA VAL A 90 11.71 13.50 -2.72
C VAL A 90 12.36 13.72 -4.10
N THR A 91 12.25 14.92 -4.67
CA THR A 91 12.84 15.30 -5.97
C THR A 91 14.29 15.76 -5.87
N SER A 92 14.81 15.99 -4.66
CA SER A 92 16.23 16.32 -4.43
C SER A 92 17.05 15.03 -4.32
N GLY A 93 18.05 14.85 -5.20
CA GLY A 93 18.88 13.64 -5.27
C GLY A 93 19.57 13.21 -3.97
N GLU A 94 19.77 14.13 -3.04
CA GLU A 94 20.33 13.86 -1.70
C GLU A 94 19.33 13.14 -0.78
N LEU A 95 18.02 13.37 -0.92
CA LEU A 95 16.98 12.73 -0.09
C LEU A 95 16.71 11.28 -0.51
N LEU A 96 16.99 10.94 -1.78
CA LEU A 96 16.92 9.57 -2.29
C LEU A 96 17.98 8.65 -1.64
N MET A 97 19.04 9.22 -1.07
CA MET A 97 20.13 8.48 -0.41
C MET A 97 19.83 8.13 1.05
N HIS A 98 18.78 8.70 1.67
CA HIS A 98 18.32 8.27 2.98
C HIS A 98 17.31 7.11 2.83
N GLU A 99 17.56 5.99 3.52
CA GLU A 99 16.74 4.77 3.42
C GLU A 99 15.26 4.97 3.85
N ASN A 100 14.97 6.05 4.58
CA ASN A 100 13.66 6.33 5.15
C ASN A 100 12.85 7.32 4.28
N GLY A 101 11.98 6.79 3.39
CA GLY A 101 10.99 7.62 2.68
C GLY A 101 10.71 7.23 1.22
N ARG A 102 11.48 6.29 0.63
CA ARG A 102 11.28 5.87 -0.77
C ARG A 102 9.94 5.18 -1.01
N GLY A 103 9.41 4.42 -0.03
CA GLY A 103 8.16 3.67 -0.21
C GLY A 103 6.96 4.57 -0.55
N VAL A 104 6.71 5.61 0.25
CA VAL A 104 5.61 6.56 -0.01
C VAL A 104 5.80 7.29 -1.35
N TYR A 105 7.04 7.65 -1.69
CA TYR A 105 7.33 8.26 -2.98
C TYR A 105 7.04 7.29 -4.15
N LEU A 106 7.47 6.04 -4.06
CA LEU A 106 7.20 5.02 -5.07
C LEU A 106 5.71 4.79 -5.25
N VAL A 107 4.94 4.67 -4.16
CA VAL A 107 3.48 4.55 -4.24
C VAL A 107 2.90 5.75 -4.96
N LYS A 108 3.24 6.98 -4.54
CA LYS A 108 2.76 8.22 -5.17
C LYS A 108 3.06 8.29 -6.66
N MET A 109 4.22 7.80 -7.11
CA MET A 109 4.59 7.78 -8.52
C MET A 109 3.86 6.70 -9.33
N MET A 110 3.43 5.62 -8.67
CA MET A 110 2.80 4.46 -9.31
C MET A 110 1.27 4.48 -9.25
N THR A 111 0.67 5.45 -8.55
CA THR A 111 -0.77 5.60 -8.35
C THR A 111 -1.29 6.92 -8.91
N ASP A 112 -2.54 6.92 -9.37
CA ASP A 112 -3.25 8.12 -9.83
C ASP A 112 -3.77 8.95 -8.65
N SER A 113 -4.11 8.30 -7.53
CA SER A 113 -4.41 8.96 -6.26
C SER A 113 -3.76 8.24 -5.10
N PHE A 114 -3.38 9.02 -4.09
CA PHE A 114 -2.76 8.53 -2.86
C PHE A 114 -3.16 9.43 -1.70
N HIS A 115 -3.83 8.88 -0.70
CA HIS A 115 -4.29 9.61 0.47
C HIS A 115 -4.13 8.77 1.73
N TYR A 116 -3.66 9.38 2.81
CA TYR A 116 -3.74 8.79 4.14
C TYR A 116 -4.85 9.46 4.93
N SER A 117 -5.50 8.70 5.83
CA SER A 117 -6.36 9.29 6.87
C SER A 117 -5.57 10.26 7.75
N GLU A 118 -6.28 11.16 8.44
CA GLU A 118 -5.68 12.10 9.39
C GLU A 118 -4.84 11.40 10.44
N ASN A 119 -5.30 10.24 10.92
CA ASN A 119 -4.58 9.41 11.89
C ASN A 119 -3.44 8.60 11.27
N GLY A 120 -3.32 8.52 9.95
CA GLY A 120 -2.24 7.80 9.26
C GLY A 120 -2.30 6.27 9.33
N ASN A 121 -3.42 5.70 9.80
CA ASN A 121 -3.65 4.25 9.90
C ASN A 121 -4.55 3.69 8.80
N THR A 122 -4.88 4.51 7.80
CA THR A 122 -5.62 4.09 6.61
C THR A 122 -5.02 4.78 5.41
N VAL A 123 -4.77 4.01 4.35
CA VAL A 123 -4.28 4.52 3.07
C VAL A 123 -5.24 4.11 1.96
N ASP A 124 -5.56 5.08 1.12
CA ASP A 124 -6.46 4.98 -0.02
C ASP A 124 -5.68 5.31 -1.29
N VAL A 125 -5.66 4.38 -2.23
CA VAL A 125 -4.97 4.56 -3.51
C VAL A 125 -5.84 4.12 -4.68
N THR A 126 -5.71 4.83 -5.79
CA THR A 126 -6.30 4.42 -7.06
C THR A 126 -5.23 4.24 -8.12
N LEU A 127 -5.32 3.15 -8.87
CA LEU A 127 -4.55 2.91 -10.08
C LEU A 127 -5.51 2.88 -11.26
N LYS A 128 -5.28 3.70 -12.26
CA LYS A 128 -5.77 3.45 -13.61
C LYS A 128 -4.95 2.29 -14.16
N LEU A 129 -5.61 1.18 -14.40
CA LEU A 129 -5.02 0.00 -15.03
C LEU A 129 -5.31 0.17 -16.51
#